data_AF-A0A4R0ER84-F1
#
_entry.id   AF-A0A4R0ER84-F1
#
_cell.length_a   1.000
_cell.length_b   1.000
_cell.length_c   1.000
_cell.angle_alpha   90.00
_cell.angle_beta   90.00
_cell.angle_gamma   90.00
#
_symmetry.space_group_name_H-M   'P 1'
#
loop_
_entity.id
_entity.type
_entity.pdbx_description
1 polymer ?
#
loop_
_entity_poly.entity_id
_entity_poly.type
_entity_poly.pdbx_seq_one_letter_code
_entity_poly.pdbx_strand_id
1 'polypeptide(L)'
;MDENRKRADTGIASAIALLPQPTVAGRTSMGMAMGFNGGESAISRGVVHNFMQGKASVKVGTSYNSQDKASGGVGFGWTFN
;
A
#
# COMPACT_ATOMS: atom_id res chain seq x y z
N MET A 1 23.80 -12.99 -7.92
CA MET A 1 22.87 -12.05 -8.59
C MET A 1 21.43 -12.20 -8.07
N ASP A 2 21.11 -13.32 -7.43
CA ASP A 2 19.74 -13.68 -7.01
C ASP A 2 19.21 -12.86 -5.84
N GLU A 3 20.08 -12.39 -4.93
CA GLU A 3 19.66 -11.61 -3.77
C GLU A 3 19.08 -10.24 -4.17
N ASN A 4 19.70 -9.56 -5.13
CA ASN A 4 19.19 -8.27 -5.62
C ASN A 4 17.83 -8.44 -6.31
N ARG A 5 17.66 -9.53 -7.05
CA ARG A 5 16.38 -9.87 -7.69
C ARG A 5 15.31 -10.16 -6.65
N LYS A 6 15.62 -10.99 -5.65
CA LYS A 6 14.70 -11.29 -4.53
C LYS A 6 14.29 -10.03 -3.77
N ARG A 7 15.24 -9.13 -3.47
CA ARG A 7 14.97 -7.81 -2.86
C ARG A 7 14.05 -6.96 -3.72
N ALA A 8 14.30 -6.87 -5.02
CA ALA A 8 13.42 -6.17 -5.94
C ALA A 8 12.02 -6.77 -5.96
N ASP A 9 11.90 -8.09 -6.02
CA ASP A 9 10.63 -8.81 -6.08
C ASP A 9 9.81 -8.60 -4.80
N THR A 10 10.44 -8.66 -3.62
CA THR A 10 9.77 -8.32 -2.36
C THR A 10 9.34 -6.86 -2.27
N GLY A 11 10.11 -5.94 -2.85
CA GLY A 11 9.76 -4.52 -2.91
C GLY A 11 8.51 -4.28 -3.76
N ILE A 12 8.43 -4.95 -4.92
CA ILE A 12 7.26 -4.92 -5.80
C ILE A 12 6.05 -5.53 -5.10
N ALA A 13 6.21 -6.68 -4.43
CA ALA A 13 5.14 -7.31 -3.67
C ALA A 13 4.58 -6.36 -2.58
N SER A 14 5.47 -5.67 -1.84
CA SER A 14 5.08 -4.66 -0.85
C SER A 14 4.32 -3.48 -1.46
N ALA A 15 4.72 -3.04 -2.65
CA ALA A 15 4.05 -1.95 -3.37
C ALA A 15 2.65 -2.36 -3.85
N ILE A 16 2.52 -3.56 -4.41
CA ILE A 16 1.22 -4.14 -4.84
C ILE A 16 0.27 -4.22 -3.64
N ALA A 17 0.76 -4.72 -2.51
CA ALA A 17 -0.03 -4.82 -1.29
C ALA A 17 -0.52 -3.44 -0.80
N LEU A 18 0.22 -2.36 -1.04
CA LEU A 18 -0.18 -1.01 -0.65
C LEU A 18 -1.17 -0.33 -1.63
N LEU A 19 -1.57 -0.96 -2.73
CA LEU A 19 -2.47 -0.34 -3.73
C LEU A 19 -3.92 -0.16 -3.25
N PRO A 20 -4.58 -1.13 -2.59
CA PRO A 20 -6.02 -1.03 -2.30
C PRO A 20 -6.37 0.20 -1.45
N GLN A 21 -7.32 1.01 -1.90
CA GLN A 21 -7.78 2.22 -1.21
C GLN A 21 -9.31 2.23 -1.12
N PRO A 22 -9.88 2.16 0.10
CA PRO A 22 -11.30 2.42 0.32
C PRO A 22 -11.69 3.85 -0.06
N THR A 23 -12.76 4.02 -0.83
CA THR A 23 -13.19 5.31 -1.41
C THR A 23 -14.41 5.93 -0.72
N VAL A 24 -14.77 5.47 0.49
CA VAL A 24 -15.95 6.00 1.19
C VAL A 24 -15.70 7.43 1.65
N ALA A 25 -16.46 8.38 1.09
CA ALA A 25 -16.36 9.80 1.38
C ALA A 25 -16.62 10.14 2.85
N GLY A 26 -15.81 11.04 3.42
CA GLY A 26 -15.97 11.51 4.80
C GLY A 26 -15.67 10.46 5.87
N ARG A 27 -15.08 9.33 5.50
CA ARG A 27 -14.80 8.21 6.42
C ARG A 27 -13.32 7.86 6.43
N THR A 28 -12.85 7.48 7.60
CA THR A 28 -11.59 6.76 7.78
C THR A 28 -11.84 5.28 7.55
N SER A 29 -10.97 4.64 6.78
CA SER A 29 -11.02 3.20 6.55
C SER A 29 -9.64 2.59 6.81
N MET A 30 -9.61 1.40 7.39
CA MET A 30 -8.40 0.59 7.54
C MET A 30 -8.54 -0.64 6.67
N GLY A 31 -7.42 -1.08 6.07
CA GLY A 31 -7.37 -2.28 5.25
C GLY A 31 -6.09 -3.05 5.48
N MET A 32 -6.16 -4.35 5.19
CA MET A 32 -5.00 -5.21 5.06
C MET A 32 -5.03 -5.81 3.65
N ALA A 33 -3.86 -6.01 3.06
CA ALA A 33 -3.75 -6.62 1.74
C ALA A 33 -2.48 -7.45 1.63
N MET A 34 -2.43 -8.28 0.60
CA MET A 34 -1.29 -9.13 0.30
C MET A 34 -0.91 -8.94 -1.16
N GLY A 35 0.40 -8.86 -1.43
CA GLY A 35 0.96 -8.74 -2.77
C GLY A 35 1.90 -9.90 -3.04
N PHE A 36 1.96 -10.33 -4.30
CA PHE A 36 2.81 -11.42 -4.76
C PHE A 36 3.55 -10.98 -6.02
N ASN A 37 4.84 -11.24 -6.09
CA ASN A 37 5.64 -10.97 -7.28
C ASN A 37 6.91 -11.83 -7.30
N GLY A 38 7.22 -12.45 -8.44
CA GLY A 38 8.49 -13.17 -8.62
C GLY A 38 8.75 -14.34 -7.65
N GLY A 39 7.70 -14.94 -7.07
CA GLY A 39 7.81 -15.97 -6.02
C GLY A 39 7.90 -15.42 -4.59
N GLU A 40 7.99 -14.10 -4.44
CA GLU A 40 7.98 -13.41 -3.14
C GLU A 40 6.58 -12.89 -2.81
N SER A 41 6.33 -12.67 -1.52
CA SER A 41 5.06 -12.13 -1.04
C SER A 41 5.26 -11.03 -0.02
N ALA A 42 4.26 -10.18 0.14
CA ALA A 42 4.24 -9.15 1.15
C ALA A 42 2.83 -8.94 1.70
N ILE A 43 2.75 -8.61 2.98
CA ILE A 43 1.51 -8.24 3.66
C ILE A 43 1.59 -6.76 3.99
N SER A 44 0.53 -6.02 3.70
CA SER A 44 0.40 -4.60 4.03
C SER A 44 -0.77 -4.36 4.95
N ARG A 45 -0.68 -3.26 5.69
CA ARG A 45 -1.78 -2.65 6.43
C ARG A 45 -1.75 -1.15 6.19
N GLY A 46 -2.91 -0.55 6.04
CA GLY A 46 -3.00 0.88 5.79
C GLY A 46 -4.29 1.50 6.28
N VAL A 47 -4.23 2.80 6.49
CA VAL A 47 -5.36 3.66 6.83
C VAL A 47 -5.49 4.71 5.73
N VAL A 48 -6.72 4.91 5.26
CA VAL A 48 -7.07 6.02 4.38
C VAL A 48 -8.11 6.89 5.09
N HIS A 49 -7.99 8.20 4.92
CA HIS A 49 -9.01 9.15 5.30
C HIS A 49 -9.43 9.96 4.07
N ASN A 50 -10.72 9.91 3.75
CA ASN A 50 -11.32 10.68 2.66
C ASN A 50 -12.01 11.92 3.23
N PHE A 51 -11.59 13.11 2.82
CA PHE A 51 -12.11 14.41 3.27
C PHE A 51 -12.75 15.16 2.08
N MET A 52 -13.37 16.30 2.38
CA MET A 52 -14.01 17.17 1.37
C MET A 52 -15.02 16.43 0.49
N GLN A 53 -15.92 15.67 1.11
CA GLN A 53 -16.93 14.85 0.41
C GLN A 53 -16.33 13.86 -0.60
N GLY A 54 -15.11 13.36 -0.34
CA GLY A 54 -14.42 12.40 -1.20
C GLY A 54 -13.56 13.03 -2.29
N LYS A 55 -13.49 14.37 -2.38
CA LYS A 55 -12.62 15.06 -3.34
C LYS A 55 -11.14 14.98 -2.98
N ALA A 56 -10.83 14.63 -1.73
CA ALA A 56 -9.46 14.54 -1.30
C ALA A 56 -9.26 13.34 -0.38
N SER A 57 -8.10 12.70 -0.48
CA SER A 57 -7.78 11.51 0.29
C SER A 57 -6.33 11.51 0.74
N VAL A 58 -6.09 11.06 1.96
CA VAL A 58 -4.75 10.80 2.51
C VAL A 58 -4.70 9.33 2.89
N LYS A 59 -3.64 8.66 2.45
CA LYS A 59 -3.39 7.26 2.74
C LYS A 59 -2.03 7.11 3.37
N VAL A 60 -1.96 6.32 4.44
CA VAL A 60 -0.71 5.88 5.04
C VAL A 60 -0.76 4.38 5.16
N GLY A 61 0.32 3.70 4.81
CA GLY A 61 0.40 2.27 4.96
C GLY A 61 1.81 1.78 5.19
N THR A 62 1.90 0.62 5.83
CA THR A 62 3.13 -0.13 6.04
C THR A 62 2.98 -1.53 5.47
N SER A 63 4.08 -2.13 5.08
CA SER A 63 4.15 -3.46 4.54
C SER A 63 5.37 -4.20 5.08
N TYR A 64 5.19 -5.50 5.26
CA TYR A 64 6.23 -6.45 5.63
C TYR A 64 6.28 -7.53 4.57
N ASN A 65 7.48 -7.87 4.12
CA ASN A 65 7.67 -8.87 3.07
C ASN A 65 8.36 -10.14 3.57
N SER A 66 8.40 -11.15 2.71
CA SER A 66 9.03 -12.46 2.94
C SER A 66 10.54 -12.43 3.22
N GLN A 67 11.19 -11.27 3.13
CA GLN A 67 12.60 -11.07 3.47
C GLN A 67 12.80 -10.23 4.75
N ASP A 68 11.78 -10.17 5.60
CA ASP A 68 11.79 -9.43 6.87
C ASP A 68 12.13 -7.94 6.71
N LYS A 69 11.80 -7.36 5.54
CA LYS A 69 11.95 -5.93 5.31
C LYS A 69 10.61 -5.24 5.50
N ALA A 70 10.63 -4.21 6.33
CA ALA A 70 9.54 -3.26 6.47
C ALA A 70 9.65 -2.18 5.39
N SER A 71 8.51 -1.82 4.81
CA SER A 71 8.35 -0.70 3.88
C SER A 71 7.13 0.12 4.30
N GLY A 72 7.11 1.40 3.92
CA GLY A 72 6.00 2.29 4.24
C GLY A 72 5.82 3.34 3.15
N GLY A 73 4.60 3.86 3.07
CA GLY A 73 4.25 4.87 2.09
C GLY A 73 3.14 5.78 2.59
N VAL A 74 3.19 7.02 2.10
CA VAL A 74 2.11 8.01 2.25
C VAL A 74 1.71 8.47 0.86
N GLY A 75 0.40 8.65 0.66
CA GLY A 75 -0.17 9.15 -0.58
C GLY A 75 -1.21 10.22 -0.29
N PHE A 76 -1.26 11.22 -1.17
CA PHE A 76 -2.31 12.24 -1.19
C PHE A 76 -2.95 12.23 -2.58
N GLY A 77 -4.27 12.22 -2.63
CA GLY A 77 -5.04 12.30 -3.87
C GLY A 77 -6.03 13.45 -3.82
N TRP A 78 -6.17 14.16 -4.94
CA TRP A 78 -7.15 15.22 -5.13
C TRP A 78 -7.91 15.00 -6.43
N THR A 79 -9.23 15.08 -6.37
CA THR A 79 -10.14 14.97 -7.52
C THR A 79 -10.71 16.35 -7.83
N PHE A 80 -10.43 16.82 -9.05
CA PHE A 80 -11.04 18.02 -9.64
C PHE A 80 -12.05 17.61 -10.71
N ASN A 81 -12.94 18.54 -11.04
CA ASN A 81 -13.93 18.39 -12.09
C ASN A 81 -13.51 19.19 -13.33
#